data_AF-A0A1C5T058-F1
#
_entry.id   AF-A0A1C5T058-F1
#
_cell.length_a   1.000
_cell.length_b   1.000
_cell.length_c   1.000
_cell.angle_alpha   90.00
_cell.angle_beta   90.00
_cell.angle_gamma   90.00
#
_symmetry.space_group_name_H-M   'P 1'
#
loop_
_entity.id
_entity.type
_entity.pdbx_description
1 polymer ?
#
loop_
_entity_poly.entity_id
_entity_poly.type
_entity_poly.pdbx_seq_one_letter_code
_entity_poly.pdbx_strand_id
1 'polypeptide(L)'
;MNKAVTCGERQISDDGRTLTFTVSYPEVTRLQQEIKIDTAERTANCGDVLEAREASAQSRITYESSDPKIASVDPETGEITVHKAGEVTITLRAEQTDIYEAAEAEYKLIVTHKFSDEWKYDDKEHWKECVCGEKSEVGAHSGGKADTVHKAKCSVCGTEYGELAKADNTQTKNKTKNSGTQQNNNRKGAVKTGDYQPVMMWIMLLLISGMAVVAVMLRKRNRA
;
A
#
# COMPACT_ATOMS: atom_id res chain seq x y z
N MET A 1 -14.69 32.15 31.29
CA MET A 1 -13.64 32.62 32.24
C MET A 1 -13.17 33.99 31.78
N ASN A 2 -13.57 35.05 32.47
CA ASN A 2 -13.22 36.43 32.10
C ASN A 2 -11.72 36.64 32.36
N LYS A 3 -10.92 36.82 31.30
CA LYS A 3 -9.50 37.17 31.45
C LYS A 3 -9.41 38.67 31.71
N ALA A 4 -9.29 39.06 32.97
CA ALA A 4 -8.95 40.42 33.33
C ALA A 4 -7.51 40.71 32.87
N VAL A 5 -7.35 41.63 31.92
CA VAL A 5 -6.05 42.14 31.50
C VAL A 5 -5.87 43.51 32.15
N THR A 6 -4.98 43.60 33.12
CA THR A 6 -4.58 44.87 33.72
C THR A 6 -3.50 45.51 32.87
N CYS A 7 -3.87 46.49 32.04
CA CYS A 7 -2.89 47.37 31.40
C CYS A 7 -2.51 48.47 32.40
N GLY A 8 -1.27 48.44 32.90
CA GLY A 8 -0.80 49.38 33.91
C GLY A 8 -0.24 50.65 33.29
N GLU A 9 -1.07 51.67 33.03
CA GLU A 9 -0.57 53.04 32.93
C GLU A 9 -0.83 53.77 34.26
N ARG A 10 0.27 54.04 34.98
CA ARG A 10 0.27 54.84 36.19
C ARG A 10 0.32 56.32 35.79
N GLN A 11 -0.82 57.00 35.83
CA GLN A 11 -0.86 58.46 35.84
C GLN A 11 -0.99 58.93 37.30
N ILE A 12 0.02 59.65 37.78
CA ILE A 12 0.07 60.23 39.13
C ILE A 12 -0.64 61.59 39.04
N SER A 13 -1.77 61.73 39.74
CA SER A 13 -2.41 63.04 39.92
C SER A 13 -1.54 63.93 40.82
N ASP A 14 -1.59 65.26 40.64
CA ASP A 14 -0.73 66.29 41.29
C ASP A 14 -0.78 66.26 42.84
N ASP A 15 -1.71 65.49 43.41
CA ASP A 15 -1.93 65.22 44.83
C ASP A 15 -1.34 63.86 45.32
N GLY A 16 -0.60 63.14 44.49
CA GLY A 16 0.03 61.85 44.83
C GLY A 16 -0.93 60.64 44.84
N ARG A 17 -2.18 60.81 44.38
CA ARG A 17 -3.16 59.71 44.28
C ARG A 17 -2.91 58.87 43.03
N THR A 18 -2.87 57.55 43.21
CA THR A 18 -2.85 56.58 42.10
C THR A 18 -4.29 56.25 41.72
N LEU A 19 -4.68 56.55 40.48
CA LEU A 19 -5.96 56.13 39.92
C LEU A 19 -5.75 54.80 39.17
N THR A 20 -6.50 53.76 39.55
CA THR A 20 -6.51 52.49 38.83
C THR A 20 -7.74 52.45 37.92
N PHE A 21 -7.51 52.53 36.61
CA PHE A 21 -8.56 52.30 35.62
C PHE A 21 -8.64 50.79 35.34
N THR A 22 -9.80 50.19 35.61
CA THR A 22 -10.06 48.79 35.24
C THR A 22 -10.86 48.80 33.95
N VAL A 23 -10.24 48.35 32.85
CA VAL A 23 -10.95 48.13 31.59
C VAL A 23 -11.51 46.71 31.63
N SER A 24 -12.84 46.58 31.59
CA SER A 24 -13.54 45.31 31.48
C SER A 24 -14.12 45.20 30.08
N TYR A 25 -13.69 44.20 29.31
CA TYR A 25 -14.27 43.89 28.01
C TYR A 25 -15.56 43.07 28.19
N PRO A 26 -16.60 43.29 27.36
CA PRO A 26 -17.78 42.43 27.38
C PRO A 26 -17.40 41.01 26.95
N GLU A 27 -18.13 40.02 27.48
CA GLU A 27 -18.05 38.65 26.97
C GLU A 27 -18.61 38.62 25.54
N VAL A 28 -17.82 38.12 24.59
CA VAL A 28 -18.24 37.98 23.19
C VAL A 28 -18.78 36.58 22.99
N THR A 29 -20.09 36.45 22.84
CA THR A 29 -20.77 35.18 22.53
C THR A 29 -20.95 35.02 21.03
N ARG A 30 -20.39 33.96 20.43
CA ARG A 30 -20.61 33.63 19.01
C ARG A 30 -21.54 32.44 18.86
N LEU A 31 -22.16 32.33 17.69
CA LEU A 31 -22.99 31.20 17.30
C LEU A 31 -22.11 30.00 16.93
N GLN A 32 -22.53 28.78 17.26
CA GLN A 32 -21.87 27.59 16.72
C GLN A 32 -22.15 27.48 15.22
N GLN A 33 -21.16 27.03 14.46
CA GLN A 33 -21.33 26.60 13.07
C GLN A 33 -20.93 25.13 12.93
N GLU A 34 -21.37 24.51 11.84
CA GLU A 34 -21.09 23.12 11.50
C GLU A 34 -20.60 23.06 10.06
N ILE A 35 -19.63 22.18 9.80
CA ILE A 35 -19.20 21.84 8.45
C ILE A 35 -20.07 20.67 7.97
N LYS A 36 -20.96 20.91 7.00
CA LYS A 36 -21.76 19.87 6.37
C LYS A 36 -20.94 19.18 5.29
N ILE A 37 -20.56 17.93 5.53
CA ILE A 37 -19.76 17.09 4.65
C ILE A 37 -20.11 15.61 4.86
N ASP A 38 -19.93 14.79 3.83
CA ASP A 38 -19.88 13.33 3.99
C ASP A 38 -18.61 12.90 4.76
N THR A 39 -18.79 12.34 5.95
CA THR A 39 -17.70 11.87 6.82
C THR A 39 -17.40 10.38 6.67
N ALA A 40 -18.08 9.67 5.76
CA ALA A 40 -17.80 8.27 5.51
C ALA A 40 -16.36 8.05 5.04
N GLU A 41 -15.82 6.86 5.28
CA GLU A 41 -14.48 6.51 4.80
C GLU A 41 -14.43 6.61 3.26
N ARG A 42 -13.36 7.22 2.76
CA ARG A 42 -13.07 7.34 1.32
C ARG A 42 -11.94 6.39 0.97
N THR A 43 -12.03 5.70 -0.15
CA THR A 43 -10.96 4.81 -0.64
C THR A 43 -10.28 5.40 -1.88
N ALA A 44 -8.98 5.16 -2.02
CA ALA A 44 -8.19 5.57 -3.17
C ALA A 44 -7.08 4.57 -3.47
N ASN A 45 -6.47 4.70 -4.64
CA ASN A 45 -5.28 3.95 -5.00
C ASN A 45 -4.06 4.86 -5.04
N CYS A 46 -2.88 4.26 -4.88
CA CYS A 46 -1.62 4.99 -5.08
C CYS A 46 -1.61 5.70 -6.45
N GLY A 47 -1.21 6.97 -6.46
CA GLY A 47 -1.12 7.81 -7.65
C GLY A 47 -2.43 8.47 -8.09
N ASP A 48 -3.56 8.18 -7.44
CA ASP A 48 -4.82 8.88 -7.71
C ASP A 48 -4.70 10.37 -7.34
N VAL A 49 -5.38 11.22 -8.11
CA VAL A 49 -5.69 12.61 -7.75
C VAL A 49 -7.20 12.68 -7.56
N LEU A 50 -7.63 13.19 -6.41
CA LEU A 50 -9.02 13.24 -6.01
C LEU A 50 -9.46 14.68 -5.82
N GLU A 51 -10.64 15.01 -6.34
CA GLU A 51 -11.30 16.27 -6.03
C GLU A 51 -11.76 16.30 -4.57
N ALA A 52 -11.88 17.52 -4.04
CA ALA A 52 -12.44 17.76 -2.72
C ALA A 52 -13.86 17.21 -2.60
N ARG A 53 -14.25 16.83 -1.39
CA ARG A 53 -15.66 16.56 -1.10
C ARG A 53 -16.41 17.88 -1.01
N GLU A 54 -17.63 17.89 -1.54
CA GLU A 54 -18.55 19.01 -1.36
C GLU A 54 -18.78 19.25 0.13
N ALA A 55 -18.35 20.44 0.59
CA ALA A 55 -18.44 20.86 1.98
C ALA A 55 -19.01 22.27 2.06
N SER A 56 -19.82 22.53 3.09
CA SER A 56 -20.36 23.87 3.33
C SER A 56 -20.32 24.23 4.81
N ALA A 57 -19.99 25.49 5.10
CA ALA A 57 -19.93 26.08 6.43
C ALA A 57 -20.35 27.56 6.36
N GLN A 58 -20.34 28.27 7.49
CA GLN A 58 -20.67 29.70 7.54
C GLN A 58 -19.45 30.60 7.26
N SER A 59 -18.25 30.03 7.23
CA SER A 59 -16.99 30.72 6.95
C SER A 59 -16.12 29.93 5.97
N ARG A 60 -14.95 30.49 5.64
CA ARG A 60 -13.96 29.85 4.76
C ARG A 60 -13.55 28.49 5.35
N ILE A 61 -13.50 27.48 4.50
CA ILE A 61 -13.03 26.14 4.82
C ILE A 61 -11.59 25.98 4.33
N THR A 62 -10.72 25.41 5.18
CA THR A 62 -9.38 24.97 4.81
C THR A 62 -9.21 23.48 5.07
N TYR A 63 -8.23 22.87 4.39
CA TYR A 63 -7.99 21.43 4.42
C TYR A 63 -6.60 21.10 4.94
N GLU A 64 -6.48 19.98 5.64
CA GLU A 64 -5.22 19.47 6.17
C GLU A 64 -5.21 17.94 6.13
N SER A 65 -4.04 17.36 5.82
CA SER A 65 -3.82 15.92 5.85
C SER A 65 -2.95 15.57 7.05
N SER A 66 -3.32 14.52 7.79
CA SER A 66 -2.54 14.05 8.94
C SER A 66 -1.17 13.45 8.56
N ASP A 67 -1.00 12.99 7.32
CA ASP A 67 0.28 12.54 6.77
C ASP A 67 0.40 12.85 5.26
N PRO A 68 1.00 14.00 4.90
CA PRO A 68 1.22 14.39 3.50
C PRO A 68 2.09 13.42 2.69
N LYS A 69 2.83 12.51 3.32
CA LYS A 69 3.62 11.48 2.61
C LYS A 69 2.77 10.31 2.13
N ILE A 70 1.60 10.10 2.74
CA ILE A 70 0.60 9.12 2.31
C ILE A 70 -0.31 9.79 1.28
N ALA A 71 -0.91 10.93 1.65
CA ALA A 71 -1.68 11.76 0.73
C ALA A 71 -1.56 13.23 1.13
N SER A 72 -1.18 14.10 0.21
CA SER A 72 -1.18 15.55 0.42
C SER A 72 -2.51 16.15 -0.02
N VAL A 73 -2.96 17.20 0.66
CA VAL A 73 -4.16 17.96 0.28
C VAL A 73 -3.79 19.42 0.06
N ASP A 74 -4.35 20.03 -0.98
CA ASP A 74 -4.28 21.48 -1.18
C ASP A 74 -5.16 22.18 -0.13
N PRO A 75 -4.61 23.11 0.68
CA PRO A 75 -5.34 23.69 1.79
C PRO A 75 -6.48 24.62 1.38
N GLU A 76 -6.52 25.09 0.13
CA GLU A 76 -7.54 26.02 -0.37
C GLU A 76 -8.60 25.32 -1.22
N THR A 77 -8.17 24.43 -2.13
CA THR A 77 -9.07 23.73 -3.05
C THR A 77 -9.59 22.41 -2.48
N GLY A 78 -8.85 21.79 -1.56
CA GLY A 78 -9.12 20.46 -1.04
C GLY A 78 -8.79 19.32 -2.01
N GLU A 79 -8.08 19.59 -3.12
CA GLU A 79 -7.58 18.57 -4.04
C GLU A 79 -6.56 17.67 -3.32
N ILE A 80 -6.70 16.36 -3.45
CA ILE A 80 -5.86 15.38 -2.77
C ILE A 80 -5.00 14.63 -3.79
N THR A 81 -3.68 14.62 -3.57
CA THR A 81 -2.73 13.83 -4.33
C THR A 81 -2.26 12.64 -3.49
N VAL A 82 -2.47 11.43 -3.98
CA VAL A 82 -2.20 10.19 -3.26
C VAL A 82 -0.83 9.62 -3.64
N HIS A 83 0.05 9.44 -2.64
CA HIS A 83 1.44 9.06 -2.86
C HIS A 83 1.73 7.60 -2.51
N LYS A 84 1.19 7.10 -1.38
CA LYS A 84 1.49 5.78 -0.84
C LYS A 84 0.27 5.12 -0.21
N ALA A 85 0.27 3.79 -0.16
CA ALA A 85 -0.73 3.03 0.58
C ALA A 85 -0.64 3.30 2.09
N GLY A 86 -1.79 3.30 2.76
CA GLY A 86 -1.90 3.64 4.18
C GLY A 86 -3.24 4.29 4.51
N GLU A 87 -3.42 4.62 5.78
CA GLU A 87 -4.59 5.36 6.27
C GLU A 87 -4.17 6.77 6.69
N VAL A 88 -4.95 7.76 6.29
CA VAL A 88 -4.71 9.18 6.60
C VAL A 88 -6.04 9.87 6.91
N THR A 89 -6.05 10.78 7.87
CA THR A 89 -7.22 11.60 8.19
C THR A 89 -7.11 12.92 7.44
N ILE A 90 -8.18 13.29 6.73
CA ILE A 90 -8.34 14.62 6.13
C ILE A 90 -9.22 15.44 7.05
N THR A 91 -8.69 16.58 7.50
CA THR A 91 -9.35 17.52 8.41
C THR A 91 -9.78 18.75 7.63
N LEU A 92 -11.01 19.19 7.87
CA LEU A 92 -11.57 20.44 7.38
C LEU A 92 -11.73 21.40 8.56
N ARG A 93 -11.33 22.66 8.38
CA ARG A 93 -11.47 23.70 9.41
C ARG A 93 -12.24 24.87 8.85
N ALA A 94 -13.32 25.25 9.52
CA ALA A 94 -14.04 26.49 9.28
C ALA A 94 -13.53 27.56 10.25
N GLU A 95 -13.09 28.70 9.73
CA GLU A 95 -12.49 29.77 10.54
C GLU A 95 -13.51 30.41 11.48
N GLN A 96 -13.03 30.84 12.66
CA GLN A 96 -13.82 31.69 13.56
C GLN A 96 -14.07 33.04 12.90
N THR A 97 -15.27 33.59 13.07
CA THR A 97 -15.62 34.95 12.65
C THR A 97 -16.10 35.77 13.85
N ASP A 98 -16.53 37.01 13.61
CA ASP A 98 -17.19 37.80 14.67
C ASP A 98 -18.55 37.22 15.07
N ILE A 99 -19.16 36.41 14.20
CA ILE A 99 -20.52 35.86 14.37
C ILE A 99 -20.47 34.39 14.78
N TYR A 100 -19.52 33.62 14.25
CA TYR A 100 -19.46 32.16 14.40
C TYR A 100 -18.18 31.70 15.08
N GLU A 101 -18.29 30.71 15.97
CA GLU A 101 -17.14 29.96 16.51
C GLU A 101 -16.44 29.17 15.41
N ALA A 102 -15.17 28.79 15.60
CA ALA A 102 -14.52 27.85 14.68
C ALA A 102 -15.19 26.47 14.72
N ALA A 103 -15.12 25.72 13.62
CA ALA A 103 -15.63 24.35 13.55
C ALA A 103 -14.67 23.42 12.79
N GLU A 104 -14.75 22.13 13.08
CA GLU A 104 -13.91 21.11 12.48
C GLU A 104 -14.75 19.89 12.09
N ALA A 105 -14.36 19.26 10.99
CA ALA A 105 -14.87 17.97 10.55
C ALA A 105 -13.72 17.16 9.98
N GLU A 106 -13.82 15.83 10.06
CA GLU A 106 -12.78 14.95 9.58
C GLU A 106 -13.38 13.70 8.92
N TYR A 107 -12.61 13.11 8.02
CA TYR A 107 -12.90 11.80 7.45
C TYR A 107 -11.61 11.03 7.16
N LYS A 108 -11.71 9.71 7.14
CA LYS A 108 -10.59 8.84 6.80
C LYS A 108 -10.48 8.62 5.30
N LEU A 109 -9.25 8.66 4.79
CA LEU A 109 -8.87 8.23 3.47
C LEU A 109 -8.02 6.96 3.61
N ILE A 110 -8.49 5.87 3.01
CA ILE A 110 -7.83 4.57 2.98
C ILE A 110 -7.23 4.37 1.59
N VAL A 111 -5.91 4.27 1.53
CA VAL A 111 -5.18 4.11 0.27
C VAL A 111 -4.68 2.69 0.11
N THR A 112 -5.01 2.08 -1.02
CA THR A 112 -4.56 0.73 -1.39
C THR A 112 -3.60 0.74 -2.58
N HIS A 113 -2.84 -0.34 -2.73
CA HIS A 113 -2.03 -0.53 -3.94
C HIS A 113 -2.90 -0.92 -5.12
N LYS A 114 -2.62 -0.30 -6.26
CA LYS A 114 -3.06 -0.74 -7.59
C LYS A 114 -1.82 -1.13 -8.38
N PHE A 115 -1.61 -2.42 -8.55
CA PHE A 115 -0.49 -2.96 -9.30
C PHE A 115 -0.82 -3.01 -10.79
N SER A 116 0.19 -2.80 -11.64
CA SER A 116 0.04 -2.89 -13.09
C SER A 116 -0.26 -4.32 -13.55
N ASP A 117 -1.03 -4.46 -14.62
CA ASP A 117 -1.20 -5.73 -15.33
C ASP A 117 0.02 -6.08 -16.19
N GLU A 118 0.94 -5.15 -16.39
CA GLU A 118 2.21 -5.40 -17.10
C GLU A 118 3.25 -6.01 -16.15
N TRP A 119 3.95 -7.05 -16.62
CA TRP A 119 5.06 -7.63 -15.88
C TRP A 119 6.33 -6.79 -16.05
N LYS A 120 6.96 -6.45 -14.93
CA LYS A 120 8.35 -6.04 -14.87
C LYS A 120 9.24 -7.27 -14.68
N TYR A 121 10.49 -7.16 -15.10
CA TYR A 121 11.45 -8.23 -14.97
C TYR A 121 12.90 -7.72 -15.01
N ASP A 122 13.80 -8.52 -14.49
CA ASP A 122 15.24 -8.43 -14.70
C ASP A 122 15.81 -9.82 -15.09
N ASP A 123 17.12 -10.02 -14.99
CA ASP A 123 17.76 -11.31 -15.34
C ASP A 123 17.41 -12.46 -14.38
N LYS A 124 16.91 -12.16 -13.17
CA LYS A 124 16.68 -13.13 -12.09
C LYS A 124 15.19 -13.35 -11.81
N GLU A 125 14.42 -12.28 -11.80
CA GLU A 125 13.02 -12.29 -11.33
C GLU A 125 12.09 -11.44 -12.20
N HIS A 126 10.79 -11.63 -11.96
CA HIS A 126 9.69 -10.84 -12.48
C HIS A 126 8.80 -10.37 -11.33
N TRP A 127 8.11 -9.23 -11.51
CA TRP A 127 7.19 -8.68 -10.52
C TRP A 127 6.12 -7.81 -11.19
N LYS A 128 5.01 -7.56 -10.49
CA LYS A 128 4.10 -6.46 -10.77
C LYS A 128 4.49 -5.26 -9.93
N GLU A 129 4.31 -4.07 -10.47
CA GLU A 129 4.75 -2.83 -9.82
C GLU A 129 3.58 -1.86 -9.66
N CYS A 130 3.47 -1.27 -8.48
CA CYS A 130 2.58 -0.16 -8.20
C CYS A 130 3.29 1.16 -8.55
N VAL A 131 2.53 2.20 -8.89
CA VAL A 131 3.09 3.52 -9.20
C VAL A 131 3.89 4.13 -8.04
N CYS A 132 3.62 3.71 -6.79
CA CYS A 132 4.41 4.11 -5.62
C CYS A 132 5.75 3.35 -5.47
N GLY A 133 6.08 2.45 -6.40
CA GLY A 133 7.30 1.64 -6.43
C GLY A 133 7.22 0.30 -5.69
N GLU A 134 6.09 -0.01 -5.06
CA GLU A 134 5.92 -1.29 -4.37
C GLU A 134 5.86 -2.45 -5.39
N LYS A 135 6.56 -3.54 -5.11
CA LYS A 135 6.56 -4.74 -5.93
C LYS A 135 5.61 -5.79 -5.35
N SER A 136 4.85 -6.46 -6.19
CA SER A 136 4.07 -7.64 -5.84
C SER A 136 4.32 -8.77 -6.83
N GLU A 137 3.88 -9.98 -6.48
CA GLU A 137 4.06 -11.17 -7.32
C GLU A 137 5.52 -11.38 -7.76
N VAL A 138 6.47 -11.09 -6.86
CA VAL A 138 7.90 -11.25 -7.13
C VAL A 138 8.22 -12.74 -7.24
N GLY A 139 8.76 -13.16 -8.38
CA GLY A 139 9.05 -14.56 -8.66
C GLY A 139 10.27 -14.73 -9.55
N ALA A 140 11.10 -15.73 -9.25
CA ALA A 140 12.19 -16.10 -10.15
C ALA A 140 11.65 -16.59 -11.50
N HIS A 141 12.41 -16.39 -12.57
CA HIS A 141 12.04 -16.91 -13.88
C HIS A 141 11.98 -18.44 -13.89
N SER A 142 10.92 -18.97 -14.49
CA SER A 142 10.70 -20.41 -14.61
C SER A 142 9.98 -20.75 -15.92
N GLY A 143 10.13 -21.99 -16.36
CA GLY A 143 9.53 -22.49 -17.59
C GLY A 143 10.36 -22.24 -18.85
N GLY A 144 9.93 -22.85 -19.96
CA GLY A 144 10.68 -22.83 -21.21
C GLY A 144 11.95 -23.70 -21.18
N LYS A 145 12.57 -23.84 -22.36
CA LYS A 145 13.87 -24.51 -22.52
C LYS A 145 14.71 -23.66 -23.46
N ALA A 146 15.93 -23.34 -23.04
CA ALA A 146 16.89 -22.67 -23.92
C ALA A 146 17.37 -23.65 -25.00
N ASP A 147 17.64 -23.11 -26.18
CA ASP A 147 18.34 -23.80 -27.26
C ASP A 147 19.67 -23.08 -27.56
N THR A 148 20.38 -23.50 -28.61
CA THR A 148 21.69 -22.94 -28.96
C THR A 148 21.64 -21.53 -29.54
N VAL A 149 20.43 -21.00 -29.81
CA VAL A 149 20.16 -19.72 -30.47
C VAL A 149 19.26 -18.83 -29.60
N HIS A 150 18.29 -19.40 -28.89
CA HIS A 150 17.29 -18.70 -28.08
C HIS A 150 17.36 -19.09 -26.60
N LYS A 151 17.14 -18.10 -25.73
CA LYS A 151 17.05 -18.29 -24.28
C LYS A 151 15.74 -18.96 -23.88
N ALA A 152 15.66 -19.44 -22.64
CA ALA A 152 14.39 -19.97 -22.12
C ALA A 152 13.38 -18.83 -21.99
N LYS A 153 12.11 -19.07 -22.33
CA LYS A 153 11.04 -18.08 -22.16
C LYS A 153 10.26 -18.37 -20.87
N CYS A 154 10.17 -17.37 -20.00
CA CYS A 154 9.45 -17.47 -18.74
C CYS A 154 7.96 -17.72 -19.01
N SER A 155 7.38 -18.72 -18.36
CA SER A 155 5.96 -19.08 -18.55
C SER A 155 4.99 -18.11 -17.86
N VAL A 156 5.47 -17.27 -16.96
CA VAL A 156 4.65 -16.30 -16.20
C VAL A 156 4.66 -14.94 -16.87
N CYS A 157 5.83 -14.31 -16.99
CA CYS A 157 5.96 -12.96 -17.56
C CYS A 157 6.20 -12.94 -19.07
N GLY A 158 6.54 -14.07 -19.68
CA GLY A 158 6.79 -14.17 -21.12
C GLY A 158 8.17 -13.69 -21.58
N THR A 159 9.03 -13.20 -20.69
CA THR A 159 10.37 -12.72 -21.04
C THR A 159 11.37 -13.87 -21.21
N GLU A 160 12.30 -13.72 -22.15
CA GLU A 160 13.49 -14.56 -22.27
C GLU A 160 14.48 -14.38 -21.10
N TYR A 161 15.02 -15.48 -20.57
CA TYR A 161 15.90 -15.48 -19.42
C TYR A 161 16.94 -16.62 -19.47
N GLY A 162 17.99 -16.50 -18.66
CA GLY A 162 19.05 -17.49 -18.55
C GLY A 162 20.07 -17.46 -19.71
N GLU A 163 20.92 -18.48 -19.77
CA GLU A 163 21.92 -18.67 -20.82
C GLU A 163 21.40 -19.56 -21.96
N LEU A 164 22.01 -19.43 -23.15
CA LEU A 164 21.78 -20.34 -24.27
C LEU A 164 22.26 -21.75 -23.93
N ALA A 165 21.60 -22.76 -24.48
CA ALA A 165 22.06 -24.13 -24.35
C ALA A 165 23.40 -24.31 -25.08
N LYS A 166 24.32 -25.06 -24.47
CA LYS A 166 25.58 -25.42 -25.12
C LYS A 166 25.29 -26.42 -26.24
N ALA A 167 25.92 -26.21 -27.40
CA ALA A 167 25.86 -27.17 -28.50
C ALA A 167 26.40 -28.51 -28.01
N ASP A 168 25.57 -29.55 -28.10
CA ASP A 168 25.94 -30.89 -27.69
C ASP A 168 26.98 -31.42 -28.69
N ASN A 169 28.25 -31.48 -28.28
CA ASN A 169 29.34 -32.04 -29.07
C ASN A 169 29.43 -33.57 -28.92
N THR A 170 28.31 -34.27 -28.70
CA THR A 170 28.27 -35.71 -28.88
C THR A 170 28.21 -36.05 -30.37
N GLN A 171 29.40 -36.38 -30.90
CA GLN A 171 29.66 -36.84 -32.26
C GLN A 171 28.64 -37.90 -32.74
N THR A 172 27.86 -37.58 -33.76
CA THR A 172 27.29 -38.58 -34.68
C THR A 172 28.40 -39.16 -35.56
N LYS A 173 29.26 -40.01 -34.99
CA LYS A 173 29.98 -41.03 -35.78
C LYS A 173 29.01 -42.17 -36.09
N ASN A 174 28.11 -41.94 -37.05
CA ASN A 174 27.51 -43.05 -37.78
C ASN A 174 28.60 -43.69 -38.65
N LYS A 175 29.37 -44.63 -38.10
CA LYS A 175 30.21 -45.53 -38.89
C LYS A 175 29.49 -46.86 -39.03
N THR A 176 29.04 -47.10 -40.25
CA THR A 176 28.42 -48.32 -40.77
C THR A 176 29.21 -49.58 -40.40
N LYS A 177 28.47 -50.64 -40.04
CA LYS A 177 28.94 -51.99 -39.70
C LYS A 177 29.93 -52.56 -40.72
N ASN A 178 31.04 -53.16 -40.27
CA ASN A 178 31.23 -54.63 -40.34
C ASN A 178 32.51 -55.14 -39.66
N SER A 179 32.36 -56.33 -39.07
CA SER A 179 33.34 -57.40 -38.79
C SER A 179 34.24 -57.36 -37.54
N GLY A 180 34.00 -58.34 -36.66
CA GLY A 180 35.05 -59.19 -36.07
C GLY A 180 35.49 -58.95 -34.64
N THR A 181 35.00 -59.79 -33.71
CA THR A 181 35.71 -60.46 -32.56
C THR A 181 36.56 -59.62 -31.58
N GLN A 182 36.68 -59.86 -30.28
CA GLN A 182 36.06 -60.65 -29.21
C GLN A 182 36.81 -60.18 -27.93
N GLN A 183 36.15 -60.17 -26.75
CA GLN A 183 36.75 -60.24 -25.40
C GLN A 183 37.58 -59.01 -24.93
N ASN A 184 37.60 -58.53 -23.68
CA ASN A 184 37.24 -59.06 -22.36
C ASN A 184 37.16 -57.95 -21.27
N ASN A 185 36.40 -58.27 -20.22
CA ASN A 185 36.60 -58.00 -18.78
C ASN A 185 36.75 -56.58 -18.17
N ASN A 186 35.62 -56.12 -17.61
CA ASN A 186 35.37 -55.92 -16.17
C ASN A 186 36.16 -54.84 -15.38
N ARG A 187 35.47 -53.75 -14.97
CA ARG A 187 35.16 -53.43 -13.55
C ARG A 187 34.26 -52.19 -13.36
N LYS A 188 33.07 -52.47 -12.82
CA LYS A 188 32.26 -51.76 -11.80
C LYS A 188 32.26 -50.22 -11.72
N GLY A 189 31.07 -49.68 -11.92
CA GLY A 189 30.61 -48.38 -11.41
C GLY A 189 29.16 -48.14 -11.82
N ALA A 190 28.21 -48.72 -11.09
CA ALA A 190 26.78 -48.45 -11.28
C ALA A 190 26.47 -47.05 -10.73
N VAL A 191 25.95 -46.15 -11.57
CA VAL A 191 25.35 -44.89 -11.10
C VAL A 191 23.90 -44.87 -11.57
N LYS A 192 22.99 -45.00 -10.59
CA LYS A 192 21.56 -44.76 -10.76
C LYS A 192 21.32 -43.26 -10.60
N THR A 193 20.61 -42.65 -11.54
CA THR A 193 19.86 -41.41 -11.33
C THR A 193 18.52 -41.64 -12.01
N GLY A 194 17.41 -41.79 -11.31
CA GLY A 194 17.04 -41.10 -10.09
C GLY A 194 15.68 -40.52 -10.42
N ASP A 195 14.68 -41.37 -10.26
CA ASP A 195 13.29 -41.18 -10.65
C ASP A 195 12.73 -39.87 -10.14
N TYR A 196 11.91 -39.24 -10.98
CA TYR A 196 11.06 -38.10 -10.65
C TYR A 196 10.46 -38.26 -9.25
N GLN A 197 10.92 -37.41 -8.32
CA GLN A 197 10.26 -37.19 -7.03
C GLN A 197 9.24 -36.07 -7.27
N PRO A 198 7.93 -36.37 -7.40
CA PRO A 198 6.94 -35.32 -7.51
C PRO A 198 6.88 -34.58 -6.16
N VAL A 199 7.09 -33.27 -6.18
CA VAL A 199 6.80 -32.33 -5.07
C VAL A 199 5.33 -32.34 -4.62
N MET A 200 4.53 -33.30 -5.07
CA MET A 200 3.15 -33.58 -4.68
C MET A 200 3.03 -34.21 -3.27
N MET A 201 4.13 -34.52 -2.59
CA MET A 201 4.12 -35.09 -1.22
C MET A 201 4.32 -34.09 -0.08
N TRP A 202 4.21 -32.78 -0.35
CA TRP A 202 4.09 -31.76 0.71
C TRP A 202 2.78 -30.97 0.66
N ILE A 203 2.02 -31.04 -0.44
CA ILE A 203 0.75 -30.31 -0.58
C ILE A 203 -0.46 -31.14 -0.09
N MET A 204 -0.38 -32.47 -0.10
CA MET A 204 -1.50 -33.34 0.31
C MET A 204 -1.58 -33.63 1.82
N LEU A 205 -0.63 -33.16 2.62
CA LEU A 205 -0.61 -33.35 4.08
C LEU A 205 -1.14 -32.14 4.88
N LEU A 206 -1.51 -31.04 4.22
CA LEU A 206 -2.12 -29.85 4.85
C LEU A 206 -3.64 -29.74 4.69
N LEU A 207 -4.30 -30.71 4.06
CA LEU A 207 -5.76 -30.70 3.81
C LEU A 207 -6.58 -31.70 4.64
N ILE A 208 -5.98 -32.39 5.64
CA ILE A 208 -6.70 -33.37 6.48
C ILE A 208 -6.98 -32.87 7.92
N SER A 209 -6.47 -31.71 8.37
CA SER A 209 -6.76 -31.20 9.73
C SER A 209 -7.85 -30.11 9.80
N GLY A 210 -8.57 -29.83 8.71
CA GLY A 210 -9.58 -28.76 8.65
C GLY A 210 -11.05 -29.19 8.80
N MET A 211 -11.37 -30.48 8.98
CA MET A 211 -12.75 -30.95 9.20
C MET A 211 -13.03 -31.31 10.66
N ALA A 212 -13.04 -30.31 11.56
CA ALA A 212 -13.56 -30.52 12.92
C ALA A 212 -14.22 -29.31 13.62
N VAL A 213 -14.35 -28.14 13.00
CA VAL A 213 -14.91 -26.95 13.71
C VAL A 213 -16.28 -26.47 13.19
N VAL A 214 -16.79 -26.97 12.06
CA VAL A 214 -18.08 -26.49 11.50
C VAL A 214 -19.32 -27.11 12.19
N ALA A 215 -19.19 -28.16 12.99
CA ALA A 215 -20.35 -28.82 13.61
C ALA A 215 -20.89 -28.16 14.90
N VAL A 216 -20.18 -27.19 15.51
CA VAL A 216 -20.62 -26.60 16.80
C VAL A 216 -21.38 -25.28 16.64
N MET A 217 -21.21 -24.53 15.54
CA MET A 217 -21.90 -23.23 15.37
C MET A 217 -23.33 -23.33 14.79
N LEU A 218 -23.74 -24.48 14.24
CA LEU A 218 -25.12 -24.66 13.74
C LEU A 218 -26.13 -25.15 14.80
N ARG A 219 -25.70 -25.38 16.06
CA ARG A 219 -26.62 -25.74 17.16
C ARG A 219 -27.12 -24.56 17.98
N LYS A 220 -26.52 -23.36 17.84
CA LYS A 220 -26.92 -22.17 18.61
C LYS A 220 -27.91 -21.25 17.88
N ARG A 221 -28.08 -21.39 16.56
CA ARG A 221 -29.08 -20.64 15.77
C ARG A 221 -30.42 -21.37 15.61
N ASN A 222 -30.82 -22.15 16.62
CA ASN A 222 -32.16 -22.75 16.72
C ASN A 222 -32.72 -22.73 18.15
N ARG A 223 -32.17 -21.86 19.02
CA ARG A 223 -32.75 -21.47 20.30
C ARG A 223 -32.48 -19.98 20.56
N ALA A 224 -33.21 -19.15 19.84
CA ALA A 224 -33.63 -17.79 20.20
C ALA A 224 -34.82 -17.47 19.30
#